data_AF-A0A7Y2CB63-F1
#
_entry.id   AF-A0A7Y2CB63-F1
#
_cell.length_a   1.000
_cell.length_b   1.000
_cell.length_c   1.000
_cell.angle_alpha   90.00
_cell.angle_beta   90.00
_cell.angle_gamma   90.00
#
_symmetry.space_group_name_H-M   'P 1'
#
loop_
_entity.id
_entity.type
_entity.pdbx_description
1 polymer ?
#
loop_
_entity_poly.entity_id
_entity_poly.type
_entity_poly.pdbx_seq_one_letter_code
_entity_poly.pdbx_strand_id
1 'polypeptide(L)'
;MPDLILRVLLPAEALGKFSLLMVKAFGSVGEFRLYRKNVFDQMVKVGIDSIPIVALAALFSGAVTTVQTAYQLVSPFIPKSVIGAVVVPSVILELGAVVTGFLLAGRVGARIAAELGTMRVT
;
A
#
# COMPACT_ATOMS: atom_id res chain seq x y z
N MET A 1 1.44 -33.84 -22.82
CA MET A 1 0.09 -33.22 -22.69
C MET A 1 -0.41 -33.07 -21.24
N PRO A 2 -0.15 -33.97 -20.27
CA PRO A 2 -0.64 -33.78 -18.89
C PRO A 2 -0.02 -32.56 -18.17
N ASP A 3 1.19 -32.15 -18.55
CA ASP A 3 1.90 -31.02 -17.93
C ASP A 3 1.24 -29.65 -18.21
N LEU A 4 0.55 -29.51 -19.34
CA LEU A 4 -0.14 -28.27 -19.70
C LEU A 4 -1.42 -28.09 -18.88
N ILE A 5 -2.15 -29.20 -18.65
CA ILE A 5 -3.35 -29.25 -17.82
C ILE A 5 -3.00 -28.91 -16.36
N LEU A 6 -1.90 -29.47 -15.84
CA LEU A 6 -1.42 -29.19 -14.48
C LEU A 6 -1.02 -27.71 -14.30
N ARG A 7 -0.32 -27.12 -15.28
CA ARG A 7 0.11 -25.70 -15.23
C ARG A 7 -1.05 -24.71 -15.19
N VAL A 8 -2.18 -25.04 -15.80
CA VAL A 8 -3.36 -24.17 -15.82
C VAL A 8 -4.26 -24.40 -14.60
N LEU A 9 -4.37 -25.64 -14.10
CA LEU A 9 -5.20 -25.96 -12.93
C LEU A 9 -4.61 -25.50 -11.59
N LEU A 10 -3.28 -25.56 -11.42
CA LEU A 10 -2.62 -25.14 -10.18
C LEU A 10 -2.94 -23.70 -9.73
N PRO A 11 -2.83 -22.67 -10.60
CA PRO A 11 -3.19 -21.30 -10.21
C PRO A 11 -4.69 -21.13 -9.96
N ALA A 12 -5.55 -21.86 -10.70
CA ALA A 12 -7.00 -21.83 -10.50
C ALA A 12 -7.39 -22.42 -9.13
N GLU A 13 -6.76 -23.52 -8.72
CA GLU A 13 -6.98 -24.13 -7.41
C GLU A 13 -6.50 -23.21 -6.27
N ALA A 14 -5.34 -22.58 -6.43
CA ALA A 14 -4.81 -21.61 -5.47
C ALA A 14 -5.74 -20.41 -5.30
N LEU A 15 -6.26 -19.86 -6.41
CA LEU A 15 -7.28 -18.80 -6.41
C LEU A 15 -8.57 -19.24 -5.72
N GLY A 16 -9.04 -20.47 -5.96
CA GLY A 16 -10.23 -21.02 -5.31
C GLY A 16 -10.07 -21.13 -3.79
N LYS A 17 -8.93 -21.68 -3.33
CA LYS A 17 -8.60 -21.76 -1.89
C LYS A 17 -8.50 -20.39 -1.23
N PHE A 18 -7.86 -19.43 -1.90
CA PHE A 18 -7.77 -18.04 -1.43
C PHE A 18 -9.15 -17.38 -1.32
N SER A 19 -10.00 -17.55 -2.33
CA SER A 19 -11.35 -16.99 -2.36
C SER A 19 -12.21 -17.55 -1.22
N LEU A 20 -12.14 -18.86 -0.97
CA LEU A 20 -12.82 -19.50 0.16
C LEU A 20 -12.32 -18.98 1.52
N LEU A 21 -11.01 -18.78 1.67
CA LEU A 21 -10.43 -18.19 2.88
C LEU A 21 -10.96 -16.77 3.11
N MET A 22 -11.02 -15.94 2.07
CA MET A 22 -11.54 -14.58 2.16
C MET A 22 -13.01 -14.57 2.58
N VAL A 23 -13.87 -15.39 1.96
CA VAL A 23 -15.30 -15.46 2.34
C VAL A 23 -15.48 -15.84 3.81
N LYS A 24 -14.70 -16.82 4.31
CA LYS A 24 -14.72 -17.20 5.73
C LYS A 24 -14.25 -16.07 6.65
N ALA A 25 -13.18 -15.36 6.26
CA ALA A 25 -12.66 -14.22 7.02
C ALA A 25 -13.65 -13.05 7.10
N PHE A 26 -14.39 -12.78 6.02
CA PHE A 26 -15.48 -11.78 6.04
C PHE A 26 -16.68 -12.24 6.89
N GLY A 27 -16.98 -13.55 6.90
CA GLY A 27 -18.03 -14.11 7.76
C GLY A 27 -17.78 -13.94 9.26
N SER A 28 -16.51 -13.90 9.70
CA SER A 28 -16.15 -13.71 11.12
C SER A 28 -16.23 -12.25 11.60
N VAL A 29 -16.56 -11.29 10.72
CA VAL A 29 -16.67 -9.87 11.08
C VAL A 29 -17.77 -9.60 12.12
N GLY A 30 -18.80 -10.46 12.20
CA GLY A 30 -19.89 -10.36 13.18
C GLY A 30 -19.46 -10.43 14.65
N GLU A 31 -18.28 -10.99 14.93
CA GLU A 31 -17.72 -11.12 16.28
C GLU A 31 -16.87 -9.89 16.69
N PHE A 32 -17.07 -8.74 16.01
CA PHE A 32 -16.26 -7.53 16.17
C PHE A 32 -16.00 -7.13 17.63
N ARG A 33 -16.98 -7.30 18.52
CA ARG A 33 -16.85 -6.97 19.95
C ARG A 33 -15.75 -7.77 20.66
N LEU A 34 -15.57 -9.04 20.29
CA LEU A 34 -14.57 -9.94 20.86
C LEU A 34 -13.15 -9.56 20.39
N TYR A 35 -13.03 -9.13 19.13
CA TYR A 35 -11.73 -8.84 18.50
C TYR A 35 -11.30 -7.37 18.53
N ARG A 36 -12.07 -6.45 19.15
CA ARG A 36 -11.75 -5.01 19.17
C ARG A 36 -10.31 -4.69 19.57
N LYS A 37 -9.79 -5.39 20.58
CA LYS A 37 -8.41 -5.21 21.05
C LYS A 37 -7.42 -5.58 19.94
N ASN A 38 -7.59 -6.74 19.32
CA ASN A 38 -6.74 -7.21 18.24
C ASN A 38 -6.81 -6.30 17.02
N VAL A 39 -8.00 -5.78 16.68
CA VAL A 39 -8.16 -4.81 15.59
C VAL A 39 -7.37 -3.54 15.89
N PHE A 40 -7.46 -3.00 17.11
CA PHE A 40 -6.72 -1.81 17.50
C PHE A 40 -5.19 -2.04 17.46
N ASP A 41 -4.72 -3.18 17.99
CA ASP A 41 -3.31 -3.55 17.93
C ASP A 41 -2.83 -3.65 16.47
N GLN A 42 -3.65 -4.22 15.57
CA GLN A 42 -3.33 -4.25 14.14
C GLN A 42 -3.37 -2.88 13.48
N MET A 43 -4.30 -1.99 13.86
CA MET A 43 -4.31 -0.61 13.37
C MET A 43 -3.04 0.15 13.74
N VAL A 44 -2.54 -0.03 14.97
CA VAL A 44 -1.27 0.57 15.40
C VAL A 44 -0.11 0.00 14.58
N LYS A 45 -0.03 -1.33 14.47
CA LYS A 45 1.03 -2.03 13.71
C LYS A 45 1.05 -1.65 12.23
N VAL A 46 -0.12 -1.54 11.60
CA VAL A 46 -0.26 -1.25 10.17
C VAL A 46 -0.11 0.25 9.91
N GLY A 47 -0.74 1.10 10.72
CA GLY A 47 -0.76 2.55 10.55
C GLY A 47 0.50 3.21 11.10
N ILE A 48 0.66 3.19 12.43
CA ILE A 48 1.71 3.97 13.12
C ILE A 48 3.10 3.49 12.72
N ASP A 49 3.35 2.18 12.71
CA ASP A 49 4.68 1.69 12.35
C ASP A 49 5.04 1.96 10.87
N SER A 50 4.06 2.33 10.02
CA SER A 50 4.30 2.69 8.61
C SER A 50 4.57 4.19 8.40
N ILE A 51 4.32 5.04 9.40
CA ILE A 51 4.52 6.49 9.28
C ILE A 51 5.95 6.84 8.83
N PRO A 52 7.03 6.25 9.40
CA PRO A 52 8.39 6.65 9.02
C PRO A 52 8.72 6.40 7.55
N ILE A 53 8.32 5.25 7.00
CA ILE A 53 8.61 4.91 5.61
C ILE A 53 7.78 5.75 4.63
N VAL A 54 6.51 6.02 4.96
CA VAL A 54 5.65 6.88 4.13
C VAL A 54 6.12 8.33 4.19
N ALA A 55 6.47 8.85 5.36
CA ALA A 55 6.97 10.21 5.53
C ALA A 55 8.28 10.43 4.77
N LEU A 56 9.21 9.48 4.86
CA LEU A 56 10.48 9.55 4.13
C LEU A 56 10.25 9.57 2.61
N ALA A 57 9.40 8.67 2.11
CA ALA A 57 9.08 8.61 0.69
C ALA A 57 8.34 9.85 0.19
N ALA A 58 7.38 10.37 0.96
CA ALA A 58 6.65 11.59 0.63
C ALA A 58 7.56 12.82 0.58
N LEU A 59 8.52 12.92 1.51
CA LEU A 59 9.50 14.00 1.54
C LEU A 59 10.37 14.00 0.28
N PHE A 60 10.95 12.85 -0.09
CA PHE A 60 11.77 12.76 -1.29
C PHE A 60 10.96 12.93 -2.57
N SER A 61 9.77 12.34 -2.65
CA SER A 61 8.88 12.47 -3.81
C SER A 61 8.47 13.93 -4.04
N GLY A 62 8.09 14.63 -2.97
CA GLY A 62 7.76 16.06 -3.02
C GLY A 62 8.95 16.92 -3.42
N ALA A 63 10.14 16.65 -2.87
CA ALA A 63 11.36 17.38 -3.23
C ALA A 63 11.73 17.18 -4.71
N VAL A 64 11.71 15.95 -5.21
CA VAL A 64 12.01 15.61 -6.62
C VAL A 64 10.99 16.30 -7.53
N THR A 65 9.70 16.20 -7.22
CA THR A 65 8.63 16.83 -8.02
C THR A 65 8.78 18.35 -8.07
N THR A 66 9.14 18.97 -6.94
CA THR A 66 9.36 20.43 -6.87
C THR A 66 10.54 20.85 -7.72
N VAL A 67 11.68 20.16 -7.61
CA VAL A 67 12.88 20.49 -8.40
C VAL A 67 12.64 20.27 -9.89
N GLN A 68 11.96 19.18 -10.26
CA GLN A 68 11.60 18.90 -11.65
C GLN A 68 10.67 19.97 -12.23
N THR A 69 9.63 20.34 -11.48
CA THR A 69 8.67 21.37 -11.89
C THR A 69 9.35 22.73 -12.02
N ALA A 70 10.23 23.07 -11.08
CA ALA A 70 11.03 24.29 -11.15
C ALA A 70 11.89 24.31 -12.43
N TYR A 71 12.58 23.22 -12.75
CA TYR A 71 13.42 23.15 -13.95
C TYR A 71 12.60 23.30 -15.25
N GLN A 72 11.40 22.71 -15.31
CA GLN A 72 10.52 22.78 -16.47
C GLN A 72 9.87 24.16 -16.68
N LEU A 73 9.63 24.90 -15.59
CA LEU A 73 8.95 26.21 -15.60
C LEU A 73 9.91 27.40 -15.47
N VAL A 74 11.23 27.18 -15.59
CA VAL A 74 12.22 28.27 -15.64
C VAL A 74 12.00 29.08 -16.93
N SER A 75 11.32 30.21 -16.79
CA SER A 75 11.10 31.19 -17.85
C SER A 75 11.01 32.59 -17.24
N PRO A 76 11.53 33.64 -17.89
CA PRO A 76 11.41 35.03 -17.43
C PRO A 76 9.97 35.50 -17.25
N PHE A 77 9.03 34.86 -17.94
CA PHE A 77 7.61 35.24 -17.98
C PHE A 77 6.75 34.49 -16.96
N ILE A 78 7.29 33.47 -16.27
CA ILE A 78 6.52 32.62 -15.35
C ILE A 78 6.92 32.93 -13.89
N PRO A 79 5.97 33.38 -13.05
CA PRO A 79 6.23 33.59 -11.63
C PRO A 79 6.58 32.28 -10.91
N LYS A 80 7.54 32.33 -9.98
CA LYS A 80 7.92 31.16 -9.15
C LYS A 80 6.78 30.60 -8.30
N SER A 81 5.77 31.41 -7.99
CA SER A 81 4.57 30.97 -7.26
C SER A 81 3.76 29.90 -8.01
N VAL A 82 3.85 29.86 -9.34
CA VAL A 82 3.18 28.85 -10.19
C VAL A 82 3.70 27.44 -9.88
N ILE A 83 4.98 27.31 -9.50
CA ILE A 83 5.57 26.02 -9.12
C ILE A 83 4.79 25.41 -7.94
N GLY A 84 4.54 26.19 -6.88
CA GLY A 84 3.75 25.73 -5.74
C GLY A 84 2.29 25.43 -6.10
N ALA A 85 1.70 26.25 -6.98
CA ALA A 85 0.33 26.07 -7.44
C ALA A 85 0.11 24.76 -8.23
N VAL A 86 1.16 24.24 -8.88
CA VAL A 86 1.14 22.94 -9.57
C VAL A 86 1.51 21.80 -8.63
N VAL A 87 2.60 21.93 -7.87
CA VAL A 87 3.13 20.84 -7.04
C VAL A 87 2.17 20.43 -5.94
N VAL A 88 1.55 21.39 -5.24
CA VAL A 88 0.65 21.10 -4.10
C VAL A 88 -0.52 20.19 -4.50
N PRO A 89 -1.35 20.53 -5.50
CA PRO A 89 -2.45 19.67 -5.90
C PRO A 89 -1.97 18.34 -6.49
N SER A 90 -0.89 18.31 -7.28
CA SER A 90 -0.33 17.05 -7.82
C SER A 90 0.14 16.11 -6.69
N VAL A 91 0.78 16.65 -5.65
CA VAL A 91 1.23 15.84 -4.52
C VAL A 91 0.05 15.35 -3.67
N ILE A 92 -0.92 16.21 -3.37
CA ILE A 92 -2.05 15.85 -2.50
C ILE A 92 -3.01 14.88 -3.18
N LEU A 93 -3.36 15.11 -4.44
CA LEU A 93 -4.42 14.37 -5.13
C LEU A 93 -3.92 13.09 -5.78
N GLU A 94 -2.72 13.09 -6.34
CA GLU A 94 -2.20 11.96 -7.12
C GLU A 94 -1.14 11.19 -6.34
N LEU A 95 -0.01 11.85 -6.06
CA LEU A 95 1.14 11.15 -5.48
C LEU A 95 0.88 10.68 -4.05
N GLY A 96 0.14 11.43 -3.24
CA GLY A 96 -0.15 11.09 -1.84
C GLY A 96 -0.86 9.74 -1.73
N ALA A 97 -1.91 9.53 -2.52
CA ALA A 97 -2.66 8.28 -2.54
C ALA A 97 -1.84 7.13 -3.15
N VAL A 98 -1.19 7.36 -4.29
CA VAL A 98 -0.43 6.33 -5.02
C VAL A 98 0.78 5.85 -4.23
N VAL A 99 1.62 6.78 -3.75
CA VAL A 99 2.84 6.45 -3.00
C VAL A 99 2.49 5.74 -1.69
N THR A 100 1.52 6.26 -0.94
CA THR A 100 1.10 5.64 0.32
C THR A 100 0.51 4.25 0.10
N GLY A 101 -0.40 4.09 -0.85
CA GLY A 101 -1.02 2.80 -1.15
C GLY A 101 -0.01 1.74 -1.59
N PHE A 102 0.90 2.12 -2.49
CA PHE A 102 1.94 1.23 -2.99
C PHE A 102 2.91 0.80 -1.88
N LEU A 103 3.40 1.74 -1.06
CA LEU A 103 4.32 1.44 0.04
C LEU A 103 3.68 0.57 1.11
N LEU A 104 2.43 0.87 1.49
CA LEU A 104 1.70 0.07 2.47
C LEU A 104 1.47 -1.35 1.96
N ALA A 105 1.03 -1.52 0.71
CA ALA A 105 0.83 -2.84 0.12
C ALA A 105 2.09 -3.72 0.20
N GLY A 106 3.27 -3.16 -0.10
CA GLY A 106 4.54 -3.87 0.01
C GLY A 106 4.93 -4.17 1.45
N ARG A 107 5.09 -3.14 2.28
CA ARG A 107 5.63 -3.26 3.65
C ARG A 107 4.71 -4.04 4.59
N VAL A 108 3.41 -3.71 4.57
CA VAL A 108 2.41 -4.34 5.43
C VAL A 108 2.08 -5.74 4.92
N GLY A 109 1.95 -5.93 3.61
CA GLY A 109 1.69 -7.23 3.01
C GLY A 109 2.80 -8.25 3.34
N ALA A 110 4.06 -7.86 3.19
CA ALA A 110 5.20 -8.71 3.55
C ALA A 110 5.22 -9.06 5.05
N ARG A 111 4.94 -8.09 5.92
CA ARG A 111 4.86 -8.31 7.38
C ARG A 111 3.76 -9.31 7.74
N ILE A 112 2.55 -9.14 7.21
CA ILE A 112 1.41 -10.03 7.50
C ILE A 112 1.71 -11.44 6.99
N ALA A 113 2.26 -11.57 5.78
CA ALA A 113 2.64 -12.85 5.21
C ALA A 113 3.71 -13.56 6.08
N ALA A 114 4.71 -12.82 6.57
CA ALA A 114 5.73 -13.36 7.46
C ALA A 114 5.14 -13.81 8.81
N GLU A 115 4.28 -12.99 9.43
CA GLU A 115 3.64 -13.31 10.72
C GLU A 115 2.78 -14.58 10.62
N LEU A 116 1.90 -14.67 9.60
CA LEU A 116 1.11 -15.87 9.33
C LEU A 116 1.98 -17.09 8.97
N GLY A 117 3.09 -16.88 8.26
CA GLY A 117 4.05 -17.92 7.94
C GLY A 117 4.70 -18.49 9.19
N THR A 118 5.13 -17.64 10.12
CA THR A 118 5.73 -18.07 11.40
C THR A 118 4.75 -18.84 12.26
N MET A 119 3.48 -18.42 12.32
CA MET A 119 2.41 -19.11 13.07
C MET A 119 2.07 -20.49 12.54
N ARG A 120 2.47 -20.82 11.31
CA ARG A 120 2.28 -22.15 10.74
C ARG A 120 3.44 -23.10 11.08
N VAL A 121 4.63 -22.56 11.34
CA VAL A 121 5.84 -23.34 11.61
C VAL A 121 5.97 -23.68 13.09
N THR A 122 5.52 -22.78 13.98
CA THR A 122 5.33 -23.03 15.42
C THR A 122 3.97 -23.66 15.69
#